data_AF-A0A9E1DR58-F1
#
_entry.id   AF-A0A9E1DR58-F1
#
_cell.length_a   1.000
_cell.length_b   1.000
_cell.length_c   1.000
_cell.angle_alpha   90.00
_cell.angle_beta   90.00
_cell.angle_gamma   90.00
#
_symmetry.space_group_name_H-M   'P 1'
#
loop_
_entity.id
_entity.type
_entity.pdbx_description
1 polymer ?
#
loop_
_entity_poly.entity_id
_entity_poly.type
_entity_poly.pdbx_seq_one_letter_code
_entity_poly.pdbx_strand_id
1 'polypeptide(L)'
;MSTQNQERLNGIFARIIAVSALGLALTLTGCGAGSKVVTNVTFSDEVQNGDLYAGIDATLAAGSIVLPAATLPLYNPKNPSQVLGQIETNGLHVIARVNASQALNLPDLADGTKLPSGAPIPLVLPAGLKPIGIPAFNSNSLVYVAINGNQILVGVAVSILKEDRLNLPVNLFLPFNISNQISGTAGFFLGEKQGVAVFALKDSTAVPVATTGVTLAGAASGAKTLAAASASRAMPEMIGRIEVRNDAITSSTLNKFEKAKKKMRNIRLD
;
A
#
# COMPACT_ATOMS: atom_id res chain seq x y z
N MET A 1 -54.30 -51.69 15.01
CA MET A 1 -53.15 -50.82 14.67
C MET A 1 -53.05 -50.77 13.16
N SER A 2 -53.46 -49.66 12.55
CA SER A 2 -53.72 -49.58 11.11
C SER A 2 -52.44 -49.34 10.30
N THR A 3 -52.39 -50.05 9.17
CA THR A 3 -51.37 -50.03 8.11
C THR A 3 -51.12 -48.64 7.51
N GLN A 4 -51.99 -47.67 7.78
CA GLN A 4 -51.91 -46.31 7.23
C GLN A 4 -50.81 -45.44 7.89
N ASN A 5 -50.36 -45.78 9.11
CA ASN A 5 -49.27 -45.07 9.77
C ASN A 5 -47.87 -45.52 9.31
N GLN A 6 -47.76 -46.68 8.65
CA GLN A 6 -46.47 -47.22 8.23
C GLN A 6 -45.98 -46.63 6.90
N GLU A 7 -46.88 -46.27 5.98
CA GLU A 7 -46.52 -45.60 4.71
C GLU A 7 -46.08 -44.15 4.90
N ARG A 8 -46.62 -43.43 5.89
CA ARG A 8 -46.23 -42.03 6.14
C ARG A 8 -44.82 -41.90 6.74
N LEU A 9 -44.34 -42.90 7.48
CA LEU A 9 -42.96 -42.90 7.98
C LEU A 9 -41.94 -43.17 6.86
N ASN A 10 -42.22 -44.08 5.94
CA ASN A 10 -41.28 -44.43 4.86
C ASN A 10 -41.08 -43.28 3.85
N GLY A 11 -42.08 -42.43 3.64
CA GLY A 11 -41.96 -41.24 2.78
C GLY A 11 -41.08 -40.13 3.37
N ILE A 12 -40.98 -40.02 4.70
CA ILE A 12 -40.16 -38.99 5.38
C ILE A 12 -38.69 -39.42 5.41
N PHE A 13 -38.40 -40.71 5.65
CA PHE A 13 -37.03 -41.23 5.62
C PHE A 13 -36.40 -41.23 4.21
N ALA A 14 -37.18 -41.47 3.16
CA ALA A 14 -36.68 -41.40 1.78
C ALA A 14 -36.27 -39.97 1.35
N ARG A 15 -36.94 -38.94 1.88
CA ARG A 15 -36.61 -37.53 1.59
C ARG A 15 -35.39 -37.03 2.37
N ILE A 16 -35.14 -37.55 3.57
CA ILE A 16 -33.96 -37.19 4.37
C ILE A 16 -32.68 -37.77 3.75
N ILE A 17 -32.73 -38.98 3.18
CA ILE A 17 -31.57 -39.61 2.54
C ILE A 17 -31.21 -38.93 1.20
N ALA A 18 -32.19 -38.42 0.46
CA ALA A 18 -31.94 -37.71 -0.81
C ALA A 18 -31.28 -36.33 -0.62
N VAL A 19 -31.47 -35.67 0.54
CA VAL A 19 -30.84 -34.37 0.84
C VAL A 19 -29.39 -34.53 1.30
N SER A 20 -29.03 -35.68 1.91
CA SER A 20 -27.66 -35.96 2.34
C SER A 20 -26.71 -36.31 1.18
N ALA A 21 -27.22 -36.87 0.08
CA ALA A 21 -26.39 -37.19 -1.10
C ALA A 21 -26.00 -35.97 -1.94
N LEU A 22 -26.77 -34.87 -1.86
CA LEU A 22 -26.45 -33.62 -2.56
C LEU A 22 -25.51 -32.70 -1.74
N GLY A 23 -25.30 -33.01 -0.45
CA GLY A 23 -24.41 -32.26 0.44
C GLY A 23 -22.92 -32.57 0.28
N LEU A 24 -22.54 -33.72 -0.31
CA LEU A 24 -21.13 -34.09 -0.50
C LEU A 24 -20.52 -33.59 -1.83
N ALA A 25 -21.33 -33.22 -2.82
CA ALA A 25 -20.82 -32.74 -4.12
C ALA A 25 -20.28 -31.30 -4.08
N LEU A 26 -20.53 -30.54 -3.01
CA LEU A 26 -20.06 -29.15 -2.86
C LEU A 26 -18.76 -29.01 -2.06
N THR A 27 -18.21 -30.10 -1.51
CA THR A 27 -16.91 -30.05 -0.81
C THR A 27 -15.71 -30.15 -1.76
N LEU A 28 -15.98 -30.32 -3.07
CA LEU A 28 -14.99 -30.29 -4.14
C LEU A 28 -14.90 -28.94 -4.84
N THR A 29 -15.35 -27.84 -4.21
CA THR A 29 -14.58 -26.58 -4.33
C THR A 29 -13.25 -26.80 -3.62
N GLY A 30 -12.44 -27.70 -4.21
CA GLY A 30 -11.03 -27.76 -3.97
C GLY A 30 -10.55 -26.34 -4.19
N CYS A 31 -10.22 -25.70 -3.08
CA CYS A 31 -9.12 -24.79 -2.94
C CYS A 31 -7.91 -25.53 -3.52
N GLY A 32 -7.88 -25.66 -4.85
CA GLY A 32 -6.76 -26.19 -5.58
C GLY A 32 -5.58 -25.34 -5.14
N ALA A 33 -4.44 -25.97 -4.96
CA ALA A 33 -3.17 -25.32 -4.74
C ALA A 33 -2.94 -24.33 -5.91
N GLY A 34 -3.57 -23.17 -5.80
CA GLY A 34 -3.71 -22.20 -6.86
C GLY A 34 -2.33 -21.62 -7.02
N SER A 35 -1.82 -21.68 -8.24
CA SER A 35 -0.59 -21.02 -8.64
C SER A 35 -0.62 -19.59 -8.08
N LYS A 36 0.16 -19.35 -7.03
CA LYS A 36 0.20 -18.06 -6.36
C LYS A 36 0.71 -17.07 -7.41
N VAL A 37 -0.09 -16.09 -7.81
CA VAL A 37 0.34 -15.03 -8.73
C VAL A 37 1.44 -14.16 -8.11
N VAL A 38 1.58 -14.21 -6.79
CA VAL A 38 2.66 -13.55 -6.05
C VAL A 38 3.30 -14.54 -5.09
N THR A 39 4.62 -14.73 -5.22
CA THR A 39 5.37 -15.67 -4.38
C THR A 39 5.82 -15.05 -3.08
N ASN A 40 6.20 -13.77 -3.11
CA ASN A 40 6.69 -13.04 -1.98
C ASN A 40 6.20 -11.59 -2.02
N VAL A 41 5.79 -11.06 -0.88
CA VAL A 41 5.55 -9.62 -0.71
C VAL A 41 6.11 -9.22 0.65
N THR A 42 6.96 -8.21 0.66
CA THR A 42 7.50 -7.61 1.87
C THR A 42 7.01 -6.18 1.94
N PHE A 43 6.43 -5.81 3.07
CA PHE A 43 6.05 -4.44 3.35
C PHE A 43 7.14 -3.78 4.18
N SER A 44 7.48 -2.54 3.85
CA SER A 44 8.44 -1.73 4.59
C SER A 44 7.83 -0.38 4.98
N ASP A 45 8.03 0.00 6.23
CA ASP A 45 7.67 1.28 6.80
C ASP A 45 8.81 1.75 7.69
N GLU A 46 9.42 2.88 7.35
CA GLU A 46 10.58 3.42 8.02
C GLU A 46 10.44 4.94 8.19
N VAL A 47 10.75 5.46 9.37
CA VAL A 47 10.81 6.90 9.60
C VAL A 47 12.25 7.37 9.40
N GLN A 48 12.50 8.14 8.36
CA GLN A 48 13.80 8.73 8.06
C GLN A 48 13.68 10.27 8.07
N ASN A 49 14.51 10.94 8.88
CA ASN A 49 14.50 12.41 9.01
C ASN A 49 13.12 13.00 9.39
N GLY A 50 12.29 12.24 10.12
CA GLY A 50 10.95 12.66 10.51
C GLY A 50 9.86 12.41 9.44
N ASP A 51 10.25 11.92 8.27
CA ASP A 51 9.33 11.53 7.20
C ASP A 51 9.10 10.02 7.21
N LEU A 52 7.85 9.61 6.99
CA LEU A 52 7.47 8.21 6.87
C LEU A 52 7.65 7.75 5.42
N TYR A 53 8.56 6.80 5.23
CA TYR A 53 8.74 6.07 3.99
C TYR A 53 7.97 4.77 4.07
N ALA A 54 7.06 4.56 3.12
CA ALA A 54 6.33 3.32 2.96
C ALA A 54 6.74 2.67 1.65
N GLY A 55 6.81 1.34 1.62
CA GLY A 55 7.23 0.62 0.43
C GLY A 55 6.78 -0.83 0.41
N ILE A 56 6.77 -1.38 -0.78
CA ILE A 56 6.42 -2.76 -1.07
C ILE A 56 7.51 -3.36 -1.96
N ASP A 57 7.94 -4.58 -1.65
CA ASP A 57 8.79 -5.41 -2.48
C ASP A 57 8.02 -6.69 -2.78
N ALA A 58 7.61 -6.86 -4.04
CA ALA A 58 6.78 -7.96 -4.48
C ALA A 58 7.49 -8.77 -5.57
N THR A 59 7.44 -10.10 -5.44
CA THR A 59 7.87 -11.05 -6.47
C THR A 59 6.66 -11.75 -7.06
N LEU A 60 6.42 -11.51 -8.34
CA LEU A 60 5.30 -12.07 -9.08
C LEU A 60 5.64 -13.50 -9.56
N ALA A 61 4.72 -14.44 -9.48
CA ALA A 61 4.79 -15.72 -10.17
C ALA A 61 3.97 -15.65 -11.47
N ALA A 62 4.31 -14.67 -12.29
CA ALA A 62 3.60 -14.33 -13.51
C ALA A 62 4.01 -15.22 -14.70
N GLY A 63 4.14 -16.54 -14.52
CA GLY A 63 4.45 -17.49 -15.61
C GLY A 63 5.54 -17.01 -16.58
N SER A 64 5.16 -16.68 -17.82
CA SER A 64 6.04 -16.20 -18.90
C SER A 64 6.16 -14.68 -19.02
N ILE A 65 5.49 -13.90 -18.16
CA ILE A 65 5.52 -12.43 -18.21
C ILE A 65 6.77 -11.96 -17.47
N VAL A 66 7.64 -11.24 -18.17
CA VAL A 66 8.85 -10.64 -17.60
C VAL A 66 8.71 -9.14 -17.72
N LEU A 67 8.77 -8.42 -16.60
CA LEU A 67 8.79 -6.96 -16.61
C LEU A 67 10.17 -6.47 -17.05
N PRO A 68 10.24 -5.41 -17.88
CA PRO A 68 11.51 -4.80 -18.24
C PRO A 68 12.19 -4.27 -16.97
N ALA A 69 13.52 -4.35 -16.95
CA ALA A 69 14.30 -3.72 -15.88
C ALA A 69 14.21 -2.19 -16.03
N ALA A 70 13.61 -1.51 -15.05
CA ALA A 70 13.43 -0.06 -15.10
C ALA A 70 13.40 0.52 -13.68
N THR A 71 13.92 1.73 -13.53
CA THR A 71 13.80 2.52 -12.30
C THR A 71 13.07 3.81 -12.66
N LEU A 72 11.83 3.93 -12.19
CA LEU A 72 10.95 5.06 -12.47
C LEU A 72 10.87 5.95 -11.23
N PRO A 73 11.46 7.16 -11.24
CA PRO A 73 11.32 8.11 -10.15
C PRO A 73 9.87 8.61 -10.05
N LEU A 74 9.42 8.82 -8.82
CA LEU A 74 8.16 9.45 -8.48
C LEU A 74 8.43 10.93 -8.20
N TYR A 75 7.94 11.82 -9.05
CA TYR A 75 8.12 13.25 -8.87
C TYR A 75 6.86 13.91 -8.33
N ASN A 76 7.05 15.02 -7.64
CA ASN A 76 5.95 15.93 -7.33
C ASN A 76 5.46 16.59 -8.64
N PRO A 77 4.18 16.43 -9.04
CA PRO A 77 3.65 17.03 -10.27
C PRO A 77 3.77 18.55 -10.33
N LYS A 78 3.79 19.22 -9.17
CA LYS A 78 3.96 20.69 -9.07
C LYS A 78 5.43 21.11 -8.99
N ASN A 79 6.32 20.21 -8.56
CA ASN A 79 7.75 20.48 -8.42
C ASN A 79 8.57 19.27 -8.88
N PRO A 80 8.90 19.17 -10.19
CA PRO A 80 9.64 18.04 -10.74
C PRO A 80 11.04 17.84 -10.14
N SER A 81 11.61 18.85 -9.49
CA SER A 81 12.90 18.74 -8.80
C SER A 81 12.80 17.94 -7.49
N GLN A 82 11.60 17.74 -6.95
CA GLN A 82 11.35 16.98 -5.74
C GLN A 82 11.00 15.53 -6.07
N VAL A 83 11.87 14.61 -5.65
CA VAL A 83 11.64 13.16 -5.74
C VAL A 83 10.91 12.69 -4.48
N LEU A 84 9.75 12.09 -4.68
CA LEU A 84 8.91 11.51 -3.62
C LEU A 84 9.25 10.03 -3.37
N GLY A 85 9.93 9.38 -4.31
CA GLY A 85 10.22 7.96 -4.23
C GLY A 85 10.59 7.38 -5.58
N GLN A 86 10.50 6.06 -5.70
CA GLN A 86 10.80 5.35 -6.94
C GLN A 86 10.06 4.01 -7.03
N ILE A 87 9.84 3.57 -8.27
CA ILE A 87 9.46 2.20 -8.63
C ILE A 87 10.67 1.57 -9.29
N GLU A 88 11.02 0.35 -8.90
CA GLU A 88 11.98 -0.49 -9.59
C GLU A 88 11.27 -1.75 -10.07
N THR A 89 11.50 -2.12 -11.32
CA THR A 89 11.11 -3.41 -11.86
C THR A 89 12.36 -4.15 -12.30
N ASN A 90 12.42 -5.45 -12.06
CA ASN A 90 13.49 -6.33 -12.53
C ASN A 90 12.95 -7.74 -12.74
N GLY A 91 12.52 -8.04 -13.97
CA GLY A 91 11.92 -9.32 -14.31
C GLY A 91 10.58 -9.53 -13.60
N LEU A 92 10.56 -10.38 -12.57
CA LEU A 92 9.35 -10.65 -11.79
C LEU A 92 9.28 -9.83 -10.49
N HIS A 93 10.32 -9.06 -10.20
CA HIS A 93 10.40 -8.25 -9.00
C HIS A 93 9.88 -6.84 -9.26
N VAL A 94 9.03 -6.35 -8.37
CA VAL A 94 8.50 -4.98 -8.36
C VAL A 94 8.73 -4.41 -6.97
N ILE A 95 9.52 -3.36 -6.89
CA ILE A 95 9.82 -2.64 -5.65
C ILE A 95 9.25 -1.24 -5.81
N ALA A 96 8.46 -0.75 -4.86
CA ALA A 96 8.05 0.64 -4.81
C ALA A 96 8.34 1.19 -3.43
N ARG A 97 8.96 2.37 -3.36
CA ARG A 97 9.24 3.09 -2.11
C ARG A 97 8.82 4.54 -2.29
N VAL A 98 8.14 5.09 -1.31
CA VAL A 98 7.57 6.44 -1.37
C VAL A 98 7.57 7.11 -0.01
N ASN A 99 7.89 8.40 0.02
CA ASN A 99 7.71 9.27 1.17
C ASN A 99 6.22 9.59 1.32
N ALA A 100 5.53 8.81 2.14
CA ALA A 100 4.10 8.92 2.36
C ALA A 100 3.72 10.24 3.04
N SER A 101 4.57 10.74 3.96
CA SER A 101 4.37 12.03 4.63
C SER A 101 4.27 13.18 3.63
N GLN A 102 5.20 13.25 2.68
CA GLN A 102 5.20 14.30 1.67
C GLN A 102 4.09 14.09 0.64
N ALA A 103 3.89 12.85 0.18
CA ALA A 103 2.89 12.55 -0.83
C ALA A 103 1.46 12.91 -0.39
N LEU A 104 1.08 12.61 0.86
CA LEU A 104 -0.27 12.90 1.38
C LEU A 104 -0.57 14.39 1.51
N ASN A 105 0.47 15.24 1.56
CA ASN A 105 0.33 16.68 1.63
C ASN A 105 0.25 17.36 0.25
N LEU A 106 0.36 16.59 -0.85
CA LEU A 106 0.32 17.17 -2.19
C LEU A 106 -1.13 17.44 -2.64
N PRO A 107 -1.45 18.70 -3.01
CA PRO A 107 -2.71 19.00 -3.68
C PRO A 107 -2.71 18.44 -5.12
N ASP A 108 -3.89 18.07 -5.61
CA ASP A 108 -4.15 17.67 -7.00
C ASP A 108 -3.46 16.37 -7.48
N LEU A 109 -3.29 15.40 -6.60
CA LEU A 109 -2.85 14.05 -6.99
C LEU A 109 -3.94 13.29 -7.75
N ALA A 110 -3.52 12.27 -8.51
CA ALA A 110 -4.45 11.43 -9.24
C ALA A 110 -5.39 10.71 -8.27
N ASP A 111 -6.62 10.45 -8.74
CA ASP A 111 -7.60 9.67 -8.00
C ASP A 111 -7.03 8.27 -7.70
N GLY A 112 -6.65 8.06 -6.44
CA GLY A 112 -6.06 6.80 -6.01
C GLY A 112 -7.06 5.67 -5.89
N THR A 113 -8.34 5.85 -6.24
CA THR A 113 -9.35 4.79 -6.21
C THR A 113 -9.37 3.95 -7.49
N LYS A 114 -8.67 4.39 -8.54
CA LYS A 114 -8.68 3.76 -9.87
C LYS A 114 -7.28 3.35 -10.32
N LEU A 115 -7.24 2.23 -11.03
CA LEU A 115 -6.10 1.75 -11.81
C LEU A 115 -5.81 2.69 -12.98
N PRO A 116 -4.60 2.63 -13.57
CA PRO A 116 -4.31 3.40 -14.78
C PRO A 116 -5.28 3.12 -15.93
N SER A 117 -5.85 1.91 -16.00
CA SER A 117 -6.89 1.53 -16.96
C SER A 117 -8.26 2.17 -16.71
N GLY A 118 -8.44 2.91 -15.61
CA GLY A 118 -9.71 3.50 -15.19
C GLY A 118 -10.61 2.56 -14.37
N ALA A 119 -10.26 1.27 -14.28
CA ALA A 119 -10.97 0.30 -13.43
C ALA A 119 -10.74 0.58 -11.93
N PRO A 120 -11.70 0.27 -11.04
CA PRO A 120 -11.50 0.45 -9.60
C PRO A 120 -10.41 -0.51 -9.08
N ILE A 121 -9.73 -0.11 -8.01
CA ILE A 121 -8.78 -0.99 -7.31
C ILE A 121 -9.55 -2.19 -6.74
N PRO A 122 -9.11 -3.44 -7.01
CA PRO A 122 -9.80 -4.66 -6.59
C PRO A 122 -9.44 -5.04 -5.15
N LEU A 123 -9.48 -4.07 -4.24
CA LEU A 123 -9.21 -4.22 -2.83
C LEU A 123 -10.35 -3.58 -2.03
N VAL A 124 -10.85 -4.30 -1.02
CA VAL A 124 -11.82 -3.74 -0.09
C VAL A 124 -11.08 -2.79 0.84
N LEU A 125 -11.30 -1.49 0.64
CA LEU A 125 -10.68 -0.46 1.46
C LEU A 125 -11.51 -0.23 2.73
N PRO A 126 -10.87 -0.21 3.92
CA PRO A 126 -11.52 0.19 5.15
C PRO A 126 -12.12 1.61 5.07
N ALA A 127 -13.17 1.85 5.85
CA ALA A 127 -13.83 3.15 5.88
C ALA A 127 -12.84 4.27 6.26
N GLY A 128 -12.84 5.35 5.48
CA GLY A 128 -11.97 6.51 5.69
C GLY A 128 -10.56 6.38 5.10
N LEU A 129 -10.15 5.20 4.63
CA LEU A 129 -8.87 5.03 3.93
C LEU A 129 -9.00 5.53 2.49
N LYS A 130 -8.46 6.72 2.20
CA LYS A 130 -8.52 7.35 0.88
C LYS A 130 -7.16 7.28 0.19
N PRO A 131 -6.97 6.36 -0.77
CA PRO A 131 -5.73 6.29 -1.53
C PRO A 131 -5.56 7.51 -2.45
N ILE A 132 -4.32 7.93 -2.59
CA ILE A 132 -3.85 8.90 -3.59
C ILE A 132 -2.95 8.20 -4.60
N GLY A 133 -3.07 8.57 -5.87
CA GLY A 133 -2.23 8.06 -6.96
C GLY A 133 -1.11 9.04 -7.30
N ILE A 134 0.14 8.59 -7.23
CA ILE A 134 1.34 9.35 -7.56
C ILE A 134 1.85 8.85 -8.90
N PRO A 135 1.88 9.68 -9.95
CA PRO A 135 2.35 9.27 -11.25
C PRO A 135 3.87 9.07 -11.28
N ALA A 136 4.30 7.96 -11.86
CA ALA A 136 5.70 7.72 -12.19
C ALA A 136 6.08 8.44 -13.49
N PHE A 137 7.29 9.00 -13.52
CA PHE A 137 7.74 9.88 -14.60
C PHE A 137 7.57 9.28 -16.00
N ASN A 138 6.97 10.07 -16.90
CA ASN A 138 6.78 9.75 -18.32
C ASN A 138 6.21 8.33 -18.57
N SER A 139 5.38 7.86 -17.63
CA SER A 139 4.81 6.53 -17.68
C SER A 139 3.33 6.59 -17.32
N ASN A 140 2.60 5.55 -17.69
CA ASN A 140 1.23 5.34 -17.22
C ASN A 140 1.19 4.58 -15.88
N SER A 141 2.32 4.51 -15.18
CA SER A 141 2.44 3.78 -13.92
C SER A 141 2.09 4.69 -12.75
N LEU A 142 1.43 4.14 -11.74
CA LEU A 142 0.97 4.85 -10.55
C LEU A 142 1.46 4.13 -9.29
N VAL A 143 1.88 4.90 -8.28
CA VAL A 143 2.06 4.41 -6.90
C VAL A 143 0.93 4.93 -6.05
N TYR A 144 0.33 4.02 -5.29
CA TYR A 144 -0.81 4.29 -4.44
C TYR A 144 -0.34 4.32 -2.99
N VAL A 145 -0.73 5.37 -2.28
CA VAL A 145 -0.50 5.48 -0.84
C VAL A 145 -1.78 5.90 -0.16
N ALA A 146 -2.06 5.31 0.99
CA ALA A 146 -3.10 5.77 1.90
C ALA A 146 -2.66 5.53 3.34
N ILE A 147 -2.98 6.46 4.23
CA ILE A 147 -2.79 6.29 5.67
C ILE A 147 -4.07 6.69 6.39
N ASN A 148 -4.56 5.82 7.28
CA ASN A 148 -5.66 6.13 8.18
C ASN A 148 -5.41 5.45 9.53
N GLY A 149 -4.99 6.23 10.53
CA GLY A 149 -4.66 5.74 11.87
C GLY A 149 -3.58 4.64 11.80
N ASN A 150 -4.01 3.41 12.07
CA ASN A 150 -3.16 2.23 12.16
C ASN A 150 -3.00 1.50 10.82
N GLN A 151 -3.63 1.98 9.76
CA GLN A 151 -3.67 1.29 8.47
C GLN A 151 -2.84 2.05 7.44
N ILE A 152 -1.97 1.32 6.76
CA ILE A 152 -1.15 1.85 5.66
C ILE A 152 -1.42 1.00 4.42
N LEU A 153 -1.89 1.65 3.35
CA LEU A 153 -1.97 1.05 2.03
C LEU A 153 -0.77 1.52 1.21
N VAL A 154 -0.05 0.58 0.61
CA VAL A 154 0.91 0.85 -0.46
C VAL A 154 0.54 -0.03 -1.64
N GLY A 155 0.44 0.58 -2.82
CA GLY A 155 0.23 -0.15 -4.05
C GLY A 155 1.10 0.41 -5.16
N VAL A 156 1.30 -0.41 -6.17
CA VAL A 156 2.01 -0.03 -7.40
C VAL A 156 1.27 -0.65 -8.57
N ALA A 157 1.02 0.15 -9.61
CA ALA A 157 0.52 -0.32 -10.89
C ALA A 157 1.54 0.08 -11.96
N VAL A 158 2.26 -0.90 -12.49
CA VAL A 158 3.23 -0.71 -13.56
C VAL A 158 2.55 -0.99 -14.89
N SER A 159 2.43 0.04 -15.72
CA SER A 159 1.97 -0.12 -17.09
C SER A 159 3.07 -0.70 -17.95
N ILE A 160 2.76 -1.77 -18.68
CA ILE A 160 3.66 -2.36 -19.68
C ILE A 160 3.28 -1.74 -21.02
N LEU A 161 4.29 -1.43 -21.85
CA LEU A 161 4.04 -0.87 -23.18
C LEU A 161 3.13 -1.79 -23.99
N LYS A 162 2.35 -1.14 -24.85
CA LYS A 162 1.25 -1.69 -25.67
C LYS A 162 1.78 -2.70 -26.68
N GLU A 163 2.12 -3.90 -26.24
CA GLU A 163 2.16 -5.05 -27.13
C GLU A 163 0.72 -5.39 -27.49
N ASP A 164 0.48 -5.53 -28.80
CA ASP A 164 -0.83 -5.69 -29.38
C ASP A 164 -1.57 -6.88 -28.74
N ARG A 165 -2.54 -6.54 -27.89
CA ARG A 165 -3.70 -7.34 -27.52
C ARG A 165 -3.38 -8.70 -26.87
N LEU A 166 -3.08 -8.64 -25.57
CA LEU A 166 -3.65 -9.64 -24.67
C LEU A 166 -5.18 -9.48 -24.74
N ASN A 167 -5.85 -10.23 -25.63
CA ASN A 167 -7.30 -10.23 -25.80
C ASN A 167 -8.00 -10.99 -24.66
N LEU A 168 -7.59 -10.72 -23.43
CA LEU A 168 -8.17 -11.28 -22.21
C LEU A 168 -9.21 -10.28 -21.70
N PRO A 169 -10.49 -10.67 -21.61
CA PRO A 169 -11.57 -9.72 -21.36
C PRO A 169 -11.69 -9.23 -19.91
N VAL A 170 -10.74 -9.51 -18.99
CA VAL A 170 -10.96 -9.29 -17.56
C VAL A 170 -9.68 -8.93 -16.81
N ASN A 171 -9.75 -7.91 -15.94
CA ASN A 171 -8.77 -7.64 -14.89
C ASN A 171 -8.65 -8.87 -13.97
N LEU A 172 -7.49 -9.52 -13.94
CA LEU A 172 -7.27 -10.70 -13.10
C LEU A 172 -6.48 -10.30 -11.87
N PHE A 173 -7.15 -10.24 -10.73
CA PHE A 173 -6.54 -9.93 -9.45
C PHE A 173 -6.82 -11.03 -8.46
N LEU A 174 -5.75 -11.55 -7.86
CA LEU A 174 -5.83 -12.57 -6.84
C LEU A 174 -5.53 -11.94 -5.48
N PRO A 175 -6.40 -12.15 -4.48
CA PRO A 175 -6.12 -11.72 -3.14
C PRO A 175 -4.96 -12.54 -2.57
N PHE A 176 -4.16 -11.91 -1.72
CA PHE A 176 -3.13 -12.59 -0.94
C PHE A 176 -3.19 -12.13 0.52
N ASN A 177 -2.75 -13.03 1.40
CA ASN A 177 -2.55 -12.75 2.81
C ASN A 177 -1.24 -13.43 3.22
N ILE A 178 -0.32 -12.65 3.79
CA ILE A 178 1.03 -13.10 4.17
C ILE A 178 1.10 -13.32 5.66
N SER A 179 0.38 -12.49 6.41
CA SER A 179 0.27 -12.53 7.85
C SER A 179 -1.05 -11.91 8.27
N ASN A 180 -1.43 -12.10 9.53
CA ASN A 180 -2.64 -11.49 10.12
C ASN A 180 -2.66 -9.95 10.02
N GLN A 181 -1.56 -9.31 9.65
CA GLN A 181 -1.43 -7.86 9.53
C GLN A 181 -1.24 -7.37 8.09
N ILE A 182 -0.98 -8.25 7.12
CA ILE A 182 -0.74 -7.84 5.72
C ILE A 182 -1.67 -8.62 4.80
N SER A 183 -2.62 -7.90 4.23
CA SER A 183 -3.54 -8.39 3.21
C SER A 183 -3.41 -7.56 1.94
N GLY A 184 -3.77 -8.12 0.80
CA GLY A 184 -3.59 -7.41 -0.45
C GLY A 184 -4.18 -8.11 -1.64
N THR A 185 -3.94 -7.53 -2.80
CA THR A 185 -4.34 -8.09 -4.09
C THR A 185 -3.27 -7.80 -5.12
N ALA A 186 -3.07 -8.71 -6.04
CA ALA A 186 -2.13 -8.53 -7.12
C ALA A 186 -2.57 -9.25 -8.37
N GLY A 187 -2.13 -8.71 -9.51
CA GLY A 187 -2.36 -9.33 -10.78
C GLY A 187 -2.35 -8.32 -11.92
N PHE A 188 -3.13 -8.60 -12.95
CA PHE A 188 -3.06 -7.91 -14.22
C PHE A 188 -4.28 -7.02 -14.41
N PHE A 189 -4.02 -5.81 -14.87
CA PHE A 189 -5.05 -4.92 -15.34
C PHE A 189 -4.98 -4.79 -16.87
N LEU A 190 -6.13 -4.76 -17.50
CA LEU A 190 -6.34 -4.69 -18.94
C LEU A 190 -7.32 -3.54 -19.23
N GLY A 191 -7.22 -2.92 -20.41
CA GLY A 191 -8.03 -1.78 -20.81
C GLY A 191 -7.30 -0.89 -21.82
N GLU A 192 -7.51 0.43 -21.74
CA GLU A 192 -6.71 1.40 -22.51
C GLU A 192 -5.22 1.33 -22.18
N LYS A 193 -4.92 0.93 -20.94
CA LYS A 193 -3.60 0.67 -20.41
C LYS A 193 -3.59 -0.74 -19.82
N GLN A 194 -2.51 -1.47 -20.06
CA GLN A 194 -2.32 -2.83 -19.57
C GLN A 194 -1.06 -2.90 -18.71
N GLY A 195 -1.05 -3.78 -17.73
CA GLY A 195 0.09 -3.92 -16.84
C GLY A 195 -0.16 -4.81 -15.64
N VAL A 196 0.77 -4.71 -14.69
CA VAL A 196 0.71 -5.46 -13.43
C VAL A 196 0.51 -4.49 -12.29
N ALA A 197 -0.33 -4.86 -11.33
CA ALA A 197 -0.46 -4.12 -10.10
C ALA A 197 -0.39 -5.02 -8.88
N VAL A 198 0.14 -4.47 -7.79
CA VAL A 198 0.24 -5.09 -6.47
C VAL A 198 -0.20 -4.06 -5.45
N PHE A 199 -1.12 -4.43 -4.58
CA PHE A 199 -1.62 -3.61 -3.48
C PHE A 199 -1.47 -4.38 -2.19
N ALA A 200 -0.87 -3.76 -1.17
CA ALA A 200 -0.75 -4.30 0.17
C ALA A 200 -1.30 -3.30 1.18
N LEU A 201 -2.19 -3.79 2.04
CA LEU A 201 -2.73 -3.12 3.20
C LEU A 201 -2.08 -3.74 4.43
N LYS A 202 -1.40 -2.91 5.23
CA LYS A 202 -0.83 -3.28 6.52
C LYS A 202 -1.68 -2.69 7.65
N ASP A 203 -2.20 -3.54 8.51
CA ASP A 203 -2.74 -3.17 9.82
C ASP A 203 -1.56 -3.11 10.82
N SER A 204 -0.98 -1.92 10.97
CA SER A 204 0.12 -1.69 11.90
C SER A 204 -0.43 -1.28 13.26
N THR A 205 -0.23 -2.13 14.27
CA THR A 205 -0.50 -1.77 15.67
C THR A 205 0.48 -0.73 16.23
N ALA A 206 1.52 -0.37 15.46
CA ALA A 206 2.62 0.47 15.88
C ALA A 206 2.94 1.53 14.82
N VAL A 207 1.94 2.18 14.22
CA VAL A 207 2.21 3.38 13.42
C VAL A 207 2.70 4.46 14.38
N PRO A 208 3.96 4.93 14.31
CA PRO A 208 4.32 6.15 14.97
C PRO A 208 3.50 7.24 14.27
N VAL A 209 2.45 7.72 14.93
CA VAL A 209 1.78 8.96 14.53
C VAL A 209 2.89 9.99 14.48
N ALA A 210 3.28 10.40 13.27
CA ALA A 210 4.21 11.50 13.10
C ALA A 210 3.55 12.71 13.76
N THR A 211 3.97 13.03 14.98
CA THR A 211 3.52 14.18 15.78
C THR A 211 3.87 15.52 15.14
N THR A 212 4.43 15.52 13.94
CA THR A 212 4.58 16.67 13.07
C THR A 212 3.27 16.99 12.37
N GLY A 213 2.32 17.58 13.10
CA GLY A 213 1.40 18.59 12.58
C GLY A 213 0.67 18.36 11.24
N VAL A 214 0.52 17.11 10.77
CA VAL A 214 -0.34 16.79 9.62
C VAL A 214 -1.78 16.85 10.12
N THR A 215 -2.28 18.08 10.24
CA THR A 215 -3.71 18.30 10.27
C THR A 215 -4.25 17.87 8.91
N LEU A 216 -4.87 16.68 8.88
CA LEU A 216 -5.75 16.25 7.79
C LEU A 216 -6.96 17.20 7.74
N ALA A 217 -6.73 18.44 7.34
CA ALA A 217 -7.76 19.45 7.14
C ALA A 217 -8.49 19.14 5.83
N GLY A 218 -9.46 18.22 5.88
CA GLY A 218 -10.17 17.85 4.66
C GLY A 218 -11.20 16.73 4.74
N ALA A 219 -11.92 16.58 5.85
CA ALA A 219 -13.14 15.74 5.87
C ALA A 219 -14.09 16.10 7.02
N ALA A 220 -14.53 17.36 7.09
CA ALA A 220 -15.69 17.73 7.91
C ALA A 220 -16.59 18.67 7.10
N SER A 221 -17.38 18.08 6.22
CA SER A 221 -18.55 18.73 5.66
C SER A 221 -19.64 18.83 6.74
N GLY A 222 -20.03 20.06 7.09
CA GLY A 222 -21.39 20.36 7.51
C GLY A 222 -21.67 20.45 9.02
N ALA A 223 -21.16 21.49 9.69
CA ALA A 223 -21.87 22.10 10.80
C ALA A 223 -21.82 23.63 10.65
N LYS A 224 -23.01 24.17 10.39
CA LYS A 224 -23.34 25.56 10.12
C LYS A 224 -23.82 26.20 11.43
N THR A 225 -23.14 27.25 11.91
CA THR A 225 -23.65 28.35 12.76
C THR A 225 -22.46 29.27 13.09
N LEU A 226 -22.30 30.44 12.44
CA LEU A 226 -22.85 31.75 12.80
C LEU A 226 -22.27 32.38 14.09
N ALA A 227 -21.82 33.63 13.91
CA ALA A 227 -21.79 34.77 14.85
C ALA A 227 -20.43 35.22 15.42
N ALA A 228 -19.90 36.24 14.72
CA ALA A 228 -19.31 37.50 15.17
C ALA A 228 -19.07 37.77 16.67
N ALA A 229 -17.89 38.37 16.96
CA ALA A 229 -17.65 39.54 17.84
C ALA A 229 -16.14 39.58 18.17
N SER A 230 -15.32 40.45 17.56
CA SER A 230 -15.03 41.85 17.96
C SER A 230 -13.88 42.01 18.95
N ALA A 231 -13.11 43.10 18.75
CA ALA A 231 -12.04 43.69 19.57
C ALA A 231 -10.64 43.10 19.30
N SER A 232 -9.80 43.76 18.48
CA SER A 232 -9.14 45.05 18.74
C SER A 232 -8.51 45.07 20.13
N ARG A 233 -7.19 44.83 20.18
CA ARG A 233 -6.27 45.48 21.12
C ARG A 233 -4.83 45.36 20.64
N ALA A 234 -4.14 46.46 20.85
CA ALA A 234 -2.83 46.83 20.39
C ALA A 234 -1.69 46.04 21.07
N MET A 235 -0.52 46.20 20.46
CA MET A 235 0.82 45.68 20.80
C MET A 235 1.23 45.89 22.27
N PRO A 236 2.26 45.16 22.74
CA PRO A 236 3.62 45.69 22.60
C PRO A 236 4.65 44.68 22.09
N GLU A 237 5.66 45.22 21.40
CA GLU A 237 6.94 44.56 21.12
C GLU A 237 7.53 43.92 22.39
N MET A 238 7.96 42.67 22.29
CA MET A 238 9.02 42.11 23.13
C MET A 238 10.18 41.73 22.23
N ILE A 239 11.19 42.60 22.19
CA ILE A 239 12.52 42.29 21.67
C ILE A 239 13.23 41.44 22.72
N GLY A 240 13.11 40.12 22.59
CA GLY A 240 13.90 39.13 23.33
C GLY A 240 15.17 38.79 22.55
N ARG A 241 16.29 39.39 22.96
CA ARG A 241 17.64 39.12 22.45
C ARG A 241 18.06 37.71 22.89
N ILE A 242 18.03 36.74 21.97
CA ILE A 242 18.54 35.38 22.21
C ILE A 242 20.06 35.40 22.04
N GLU A 243 20.76 35.30 23.16
CA GLU A 243 22.20 35.10 23.22
C GLU A 243 22.50 33.62 22.95
N VAL A 244 23.00 33.32 21.75
CA VAL A 244 23.43 31.97 21.36
C VAL A 244 24.78 31.69 22.02
N ARG A 245 24.76 30.93 23.12
CA ARG A 245 25.96 30.30 23.67
C ARG A 245 26.42 29.18 22.73
N ASN A 246 27.56 29.42 22.08
CA ASN A 246 28.30 28.42 21.34
C ASN A 246 29.10 27.58 22.34
N ASP A 247 28.45 26.60 22.97
CA ASP A 247 29.15 25.62 23.79
C ASP A 247 29.77 24.55 22.89
N ALA A 248 31.09 24.45 23.02
CA ALA A 248 31.98 23.62 22.24
C ALA A 248 31.52 22.16 22.20
N ILE A 249 31.30 21.65 20.98
CA ILE A 249 31.16 20.22 20.72
C ILE A 249 32.53 19.57 20.95
N THR A 250 32.66 18.97 22.13
CA THR A 250 33.83 18.22 22.58
C THR A 250 34.18 17.07 21.63
N SER A 251 35.47 17.04 21.26
CA SER A 251 36.22 16.10 20.41
C SER A 251 36.21 14.61 20.81
N SER A 252 35.24 14.13 21.59
CA SER A 252 35.27 12.75 22.14
C SER A 252 34.72 11.68 21.19
N THR A 253 33.93 12.06 20.18
CA THR A 253 33.30 11.12 19.23
C THR A 253 34.19 10.77 18.03
N LEU A 254 35.18 11.60 17.68
CA LEU A 254 36.10 11.29 16.58
C LEU A 254 37.07 10.13 16.91
N ASN A 255 37.47 9.99 18.18
CA ASN A 255 38.43 8.94 18.57
C ASN A 255 37.85 7.51 18.58
N LYS A 256 36.51 7.34 18.61
CA LYS A 256 35.90 6.01 18.55
C LYS A 256 35.84 5.44 17.12
N PHE A 257 35.79 6.29 16.09
CA PHE A 257 35.74 5.85 14.70
C PHE A 257 37.10 5.35 14.17
N GLU A 258 38.21 5.97 14.56
CA GLU A 258 39.55 5.49 14.16
C GLU A 258 39.88 4.10 14.76
N LYS A 259 39.47 3.86 16.01
CA LYS A 259 39.76 2.58 16.69
C LYS A 259 38.98 1.40 16.07
N ALA A 260 37.80 1.65 15.50
CA ALA A 260 37.02 0.63 14.79
C ALA A 260 37.63 0.28 13.42
N LYS A 261 38.18 1.28 12.69
CA LYS A 261 38.77 1.08 11.36
C LYS A 261 40.05 0.22 11.41
N LYS A 262 40.80 0.28 12.52
CA LYS A 262 42.02 -0.54 12.71
C LYS A 262 41.70 -2.01 13.03
N LYS A 263 40.54 -2.31 13.65
CA LYS A 263 40.14 -3.69 13.99
C LYS A 263 39.67 -4.50 12.77
N MET A 264 39.15 -3.85 11.74
CA MET A 264 38.66 -4.54 10.54
C MET A 264 39.73 -4.92 9.50
N ARG A 265 40.96 -4.38 9.57
CA ARG A 265 42.03 -4.77 8.63
C ARG A 265 42.73 -6.09 8.96
N ASN A 266 42.48 -6.68 10.13
CA ASN A 266 43.15 -7.90 10.57
C ASN A 266 42.35 -9.20 10.31
N ILE A 267 41.27 -9.18 9.54
CA ILE A 267 40.40 -10.36 9.31
C ILE A 267 40.49 -10.86 7.85
N ARG A 268 41.60 -10.60 7.16
CA ARG A 268 41.87 -11.22 5.85
C ARG A 268 43.31 -11.70 5.82
N LEU A 269 43.49 -12.95 6.22
CA LEU A 269 44.54 -13.89 5.83
C LEU A 269 44.37 -15.11 6.74
N ASP A 270 43.50 -16.02 6.33
CA ASP A 270 43.55 -17.47 6.53
C ASP A 270 42.59 -18.11 5.52
#